data_AF-G8RLB0-F1
#
_entry.id   AF-G8RLB0-F1
#
_cell.length_a   1.000
_cell.length_b   1.000
_cell.length_c   1.000
_cell.angle_alpha   90.00
_cell.angle_beta   90.00
_cell.angle_gamma   90.00
#
_symmetry.space_group_name_H-M   'P 1'
#
loop_
_entity.id
_entity.type
_entity.pdbx_description
1 polymer ?
#
loop_
_entity_poly.entity_id
_entity_poly.type
_entity_poly.pdbx_seq_one_letter_code
_entity_poly.pdbx_strand_id
1 'polypeptide(L)'
;MRTRGLACVAFVCSALLVLACGTAVGEEPDVVLVELDDAGDVAAWTTVNDPVMGGKSTARIEFGNGGLVFSGNISLENNGGFASARGPQDPDIGRRATGATSLRVRALGDGKTYVLKVGTAGQPWSYIQRFATEAGVERNYDLPVGDFTPVGMRLDPAPDAPPTMDPSLISQMAVYILDKQQGPFELTLIEITATM
;
A
#
# COMPACT_ATOMS: atom_id res chain seq x y z
N MET A 1 -75.38 48.42 6.61
CA MET A 1 -75.06 49.83 6.28
C MET A 1 -73.61 50.06 6.66
N ARG A 2 -72.81 50.64 5.74
CA ARG A 2 -71.42 51.13 5.89
C ARG A 2 -70.27 50.10 5.74
N THR A 3 -69.81 50.09 4.49
CA THR A 3 -68.45 49.88 3.97
C THR A 3 -67.34 50.63 4.73
N ARG A 4 -66.14 50.02 4.76
CA ARG A 4 -64.75 50.56 4.84
C ARG A 4 -63.84 49.32 5.07
N GLY A 5 -62.76 48.99 4.36
CA GLY A 5 -61.86 49.71 3.47
C GLY A 5 -60.43 49.61 4.03
N LEU A 6 -59.47 49.11 3.23
CA LEU A 6 -57.99 49.10 3.40
C LEU A 6 -57.40 48.11 4.44
N ALA A 7 -56.24 47.47 4.26
CA ALA A 7 -55.15 47.58 3.28
C ALA A 7 -54.39 46.23 3.18
N CYS A 8 -53.97 45.85 1.96
CA CYS A 8 -52.96 44.80 1.76
C CYS A 8 -51.58 45.36 2.11
N VAL A 9 -50.93 44.80 3.13
CA VAL A 9 -49.50 44.99 3.38
C VAL A 9 -48.78 43.80 2.74
N ALA A 10 -48.08 44.04 1.64
CA ALA A 10 -47.22 43.06 1.01
C ALA A 10 -45.88 43.01 1.76
N PHE A 11 -45.66 41.94 2.52
CA PHE A 11 -44.36 41.61 3.11
C PHE A 11 -43.47 41.02 2.02
N VAL A 12 -42.47 41.77 1.57
CA VAL A 12 -41.41 41.24 0.70
C VAL A 12 -40.39 40.54 1.59
N CYS A 13 -40.52 39.23 1.75
CA CYS A 13 -39.48 38.38 2.32
C CYS A 13 -38.39 38.16 1.27
N SER A 14 -37.31 38.93 1.34
CA SER A 14 -36.07 38.62 0.63
C SER A 14 -35.45 37.35 1.21
N ALA A 15 -35.61 36.22 0.52
CA ALA A 15 -34.88 35.01 0.81
C ALA A 15 -33.41 35.19 0.36
N LEU A 16 -32.50 35.32 1.32
CA LEU A 16 -31.06 35.24 1.08
C LEU A 16 -30.73 33.79 0.72
N LEU A 17 -30.48 33.52 -0.57
CA LEU A 17 -29.96 32.24 -1.02
C LEU A 17 -28.46 32.19 -0.69
N VAL A 18 -28.09 31.53 0.41
CA VAL A 18 -26.69 31.21 0.70
C VAL A 18 -26.31 30.05 -0.22
N LEU A 19 -25.65 30.35 -1.35
CA LEU A 19 -24.97 29.32 -2.12
C LEU A 19 -23.79 28.79 -1.29
N ALA A 20 -24.00 27.67 -0.61
CA ALA A 20 -22.90 26.86 -0.11
C ALA A 20 -22.20 26.25 -1.33
N CYS A 21 -21.13 26.91 -1.79
CA CYS A 21 -20.20 26.33 -2.75
C CYS A 21 -19.43 25.23 -2.01
N GLY A 22 -19.97 24.01 -2.03
CA GLY A 22 -19.22 22.83 -1.64
C GLY A 22 -18.13 22.63 -2.67
N THR A 23 -16.87 22.86 -2.30
CA THR A 23 -15.74 22.40 -3.08
C THR A 23 -15.78 20.88 -3.05
N ALA A 24 -16.19 20.27 -4.16
CA ALA A 24 -15.85 18.88 -4.41
C ALA A 24 -14.33 18.83 -4.43
N VAL A 25 -13.72 18.25 -3.40
CA VAL A 25 -12.32 17.87 -3.44
C VAL A 25 -12.25 16.82 -4.54
N GLY A 26 -11.70 17.18 -5.70
CA GLY A 26 -11.41 16.20 -6.74
C GLY A 26 -10.38 15.25 -6.17
N GLU A 27 -10.74 13.99 -6.04
CA GLU A 27 -9.78 12.92 -5.77
C GLU A 27 -8.84 12.88 -6.99
N GLU A 28 -7.59 13.32 -6.81
CA GLU A 28 -6.58 13.17 -7.86
C GLU A 28 -6.46 11.67 -8.16
N PRO A 29 -6.41 11.26 -9.43
CA PRO A 29 -6.39 9.85 -9.77
C PRO A 29 -5.14 9.18 -9.21
N ASP A 30 -5.32 8.00 -8.62
CA ASP A 30 -4.22 7.13 -8.16
C ASP A 30 -3.18 6.94 -9.27
N VAL A 31 -1.90 7.09 -8.92
CA VAL A 31 -0.79 6.89 -9.87
C VAL A 31 -0.29 5.45 -9.74
N VAL A 32 -0.43 4.65 -10.79
CA VAL A 32 0.09 3.28 -10.81
C VAL A 32 1.62 3.31 -10.65
N LEU A 33 2.14 2.52 -9.70
CA LEU A 33 3.58 2.35 -9.45
C LEU A 33 4.05 0.96 -9.87
N VAL A 34 3.26 -0.06 -9.56
CA VAL A 34 3.50 -1.46 -9.91
C VAL A 34 2.19 -2.07 -10.36
N GLU A 35 2.18 -2.67 -11.56
CA GLU A 35 1.06 -3.42 -12.12
C GLU A 35 1.53 -4.87 -12.36
N LEU A 36 0.73 -5.85 -11.94
CA LEU A 36 1.10 -7.28 -11.96
C LEU A 36 0.03 -8.15 -12.63
N ASP A 37 -0.74 -7.57 -13.54
CA ASP A 37 -1.84 -8.23 -14.25
C ASP A 37 -1.38 -9.00 -15.51
N ASP A 38 -0.09 -8.94 -15.87
CA ASP A 38 0.54 -9.77 -16.89
C ASP A 38 1.69 -10.64 -16.35
N ALA A 39 1.87 -11.81 -16.97
CA ALA A 39 2.89 -12.77 -16.59
C ALA A 39 4.33 -12.26 -16.81
N GLY A 40 4.55 -11.35 -17.75
CA GLY A 40 5.85 -10.72 -18.02
C GLY A 40 6.33 -9.85 -16.87
N ASP A 41 5.44 -9.03 -16.29
CA ASP A 41 5.76 -8.19 -15.14
C ASP A 41 6.03 -9.03 -13.90
N VAL A 42 5.22 -10.08 -13.67
CA VAL A 42 5.46 -11.05 -12.58
C VAL A 42 6.79 -11.78 -12.73
N ALA A 43 7.22 -12.09 -13.96
CA ALA A 43 8.48 -12.79 -14.21
C ALA A 43 9.74 -11.97 -13.80
N ALA A 44 9.63 -10.65 -13.67
CA ALA A 44 10.70 -9.79 -13.16
C ALA A 44 10.88 -9.87 -11.64
N TRP A 45 9.90 -10.43 -10.92
CA TRP A 45 9.94 -10.58 -9.48
C TRP A 45 10.70 -11.82 -9.05
N THR A 46 11.35 -11.74 -7.89
CA THR A 46 12.15 -12.83 -7.34
C THR A 46 11.76 -13.17 -5.92
N THR A 47 11.78 -14.46 -5.59
CA THR A 47 11.62 -14.93 -4.22
C THR A 47 12.95 -14.94 -3.50
N VAL A 48 12.95 -14.48 -2.24
CA VAL A 48 14.02 -14.76 -1.29
C VAL A 48 13.44 -15.54 -0.13
N ASN A 49 13.85 -16.80 -0.02
CA ASN A 49 13.57 -17.69 1.10
C ASN A 49 14.65 -17.50 2.16
N ASP A 50 14.29 -17.73 3.43
CA ASP A 50 15.15 -17.52 4.58
C ASP A 50 16.51 -18.25 4.47
N PRO A 51 17.63 -17.54 4.18
CA PRO A 51 18.94 -18.17 4.08
C PRO A 51 19.66 -18.21 5.44
N VAL A 52 19.09 -17.63 6.50
CA VAL A 52 19.80 -17.43 7.76
C VAL A 52 19.85 -18.77 8.51
N MET A 53 21.05 -19.23 8.83
CA MET A 53 21.33 -20.47 9.60
C MET A 53 20.71 -21.76 9.03
N GLY A 54 20.27 -21.78 7.76
CA GLY A 54 19.60 -22.93 7.15
C GLY A 54 18.10 -23.01 7.41
N GLY A 55 17.43 -21.86 7.58
CA GLY A 55 15.98 -21.75 7.65
C GLY A 55 15.26 -22.59 6.59
N LYS A 56 14.09 -23.13 6.96
CA LYS A 56 13.31 -24.07 6.11
C LYS A 56 12.01 -23.47 5.55
N SER A 57 11.87 -22.15 5.59
CA SER A 57 10.75 -21.48 4.95
C SER A 57 10.87 -21.62 3.44
N THR A 58 9.77 -21.95 2.77
CA THR A 58 9.70 -22.03 1.32
C THR A 58 8.71 -21.01 0.79
N ALA A 59 9.03 -20.44 -0.36
CA ALA A 59 8.11 -19.62 -1.11
C ALA A 59 8.37 -19.72 -2.61
N ARG A 60 7.34 -19.41 -3.38
CA ARG A 60 7.35 -19.30 -4.83
C ARG A 60 6.54 -18.08 -5.27
N ILE A 61 6.78 -17.67 -6.50
CA ILE A 61 5.99 -16.65 -7.20
C ILE A 61 5.48 -17.29 -8.48
N GLU A 62 4.21 -17.08 -8.78
CA GLU A 62 3.59 -17.42 -10.05
C GLU A 62 2.58 -16.35 -10.45
N PHE A 63 2.32 -16.22 -11.75
CA PHE A 63 1.21 -15.40 -12.22
C PHE A 63 -0.09 -16.19 -12.08
N GLY A 64 -1.10 -15.60 -11.45
CA GLY A 64 -2.39 -16.25 -11.19
C GLY A 64 -3.37 -15.29 -10.52
N ASN A 65 -4.67 -15.58 -10.59
CA ASN A 65 -5.72 -14.75 -9.98
C ASN A 65 -5.65 -13.25 -10.37
N GLY A 66 -5.15 -12.94 -11.57
CA GLY A 66 -4.99 -11.56 -12.03
C GLY A 66 -3.84 -10.78 -11.38
N GLY A 67 -2.90 -11.46 -10.72
CA GLY A 67 -1.78 -10.85 -10.02
C GLY A 67 -0.57 -11.76 -9.85
N LEU A 68 0.38 -11.29 -9.04
CA LEU A 68 1.49 -12.06 -8.51
C LEU A 68 1.02 -12.87 -7.31
N VAL A 69 0.96 -14.20 -7.45
CA VAL A 69 0.69 -15.14 -6.36
C VAL A 69 1.99 -15.44 -5.63
N PHE A 70 2.13 -14.89 -4.42
CA PHE A 70 3.21 -15.16 -3.49
C PHE A 70 2.73 -16.16 -2.43
N SER A 71 3.20 -17.40 -2.54
CA SER A 71 2.73 -18.50 -1.68
C SER A 71 3.86 -19.40 -1.21
N GLY A 72 3.61 -20.14 -0.13
CA GLY A 72 4.60 -21.02 0.45
C GLY A 72 4.25 -21.52 1.85
N ASN A 73 5.27 -21.91 2.61
CA ASN A 73 5.12 -22.36 3.99
C ASN A 73 6.24 -21.81 4.87
N ILE A 74 5.86 -21.07 5.92
CA ILE A 74 6.79 -20.54 6.90
C ILE A 74 7.14 -21.61 7.94
N SER A 75 8.44 -21.80 8.16
CA SER A 75 9.00 -22.66 9.20
C SER A 75 9.85 -21.85 10.17
N LEU A 76 9.70 -22.13 11.46
CA LEU A 76 10.52 -21.53 12.53
C LEU A 76 11.79 -22.36 12.82
N GLU A 77 11.98 -23.48 12.12
CA GLU A 77 13.18 -24.28 12.23
C GLU A 77 14.43 -23.48 11.81
N ASN A 78 15.56 -23.74 12.48
CA ASN A 78 16.85 -23.10 12.21
C ASN A 78 16.82 -21.56 12.33
N ASN A 79 16.06 -21.03 13.30
CA ASN A 79 15.83 -19.59 13.49
C ASN A 79 15.18 -18.93 12.27
N GLY A 80 14.45 -19.73 11.48
CA GLY A 80 13.75 -19.21 10.34
C GLY A 80 12.52 -18.38 10.71
N GLY A 81 11.82 -17.87 9.71
CA GLY A 81 10.46 -17.35 9.91
C GLY A 81 10.01 -16.30 8.92
N PHE A 82 10.63 -16.23 7.75
CA PHE A 82 10.24 -15.27 6.73
C PHE A 82 10.37 -15.79 5.30
N ALA A 83 9.66 -15.12 4.40
CA ALA A 83 9.88 -15.17 2.97
C ALA A 83 9.56 -13.79 2.36
N SER A 84 10.08 -13.52 1.16
CA SER A 84 9.75 -12.28 0.45
C SER A 84 9.65 -12.46 -1.06
N ALA A 85 8.77 -11.67 -1.67
CA ALA A 85 8.70 -11.41 -3.11
C ALA A 85 9.23 -9.99 -3.37
N ARG A 86 10.21 -9.85 -4.25
CA ARG A 86 10.92 -8.59 -4.51
C ARG A 86 10.82 -8.21 -5.97
N GLY A 87 10.34 -7.00 -6.23
CA GLY A 87 10.35 -6.41 -7.56
C GLY A 87 11.76 -6.01 -8.01
N PRO A 88 11.93 -5.70 -9.30
CA PRO A 88 13.20 -5.19 -9.84
C PRO A 88 13.56 -3.83 -9.24
N GLN A 89 14.81 -3.41 -9.48
CA GLN A 89 15.20 -2.02 -9.24
C GLN A 89 14.66 -1.16 -10.39
N ASP A 90 13.86 -0.16 -10.05
CA ASP A 90 13.27 0.78 -10.99
C ASP A 90 13.15 2.18 -10.34
N PRO A 91 14.04 3.14 -10.65
CA PRO A 91 13.97 4.50 -10.12
C PRO A 91 12.79 5.31 -10.67
N ASP A 92 12.11 4.88 -11.74
CA ASP A 92 10.93 5.58 -12.26
C ASP A 92 9.71 5.40 -11.34
N ILE A 93 9.74 4.42 -10.43
CA ILE A 93 8.75 4.29 -9.34
C ILE A 93 8.72 5.58 -8.50
N GLY A 94 9.89 6.03 -8.01
CA GLY A 94 9.97 7.23 -7.18
C GLY A 94 9.55 8.48 -7.94
N ARG A 95 9.93 8.62 -9.21
CA ARG A 95 9.48 9.74 -10.05
C ARG A 95 7.95 9.82 -10.10
N ARG A 96 7.27 8.69 -10.30
CA ARG A 96 5.80 8.61 -10.32
C ARG A 96 5.16 8.83 -8.94
N ALA A 97 5.82 8.39 -7.87
CA ALA A 97 5.33 8.54 -6.50
C ALA A 97 5.57 9.93 -5.89
N THR A 98 6.15 10.88 -6.62
CA THR A 98 6.49 12.20 -6.08
C THR A 98 5.26 12.93 -5.54
N GLY A 99 5.30 13.31 -4.26
CA GLY A 99 4.21 14.01 -3.58
C GLY A 99 3.13 13.09 -3.01
N ALA A 100 3.27 11.77 -3.13
CA ALA A 100 2.32 10.82 -2.55
C ALA A 100 2.22 10.96 -1.03
N THR A 101 1.00 10.90 -0.50
CA THR A 101 0.72 10.85 0.95
C THR A 101 0.44 9.45 1.45
N SER A 102 0.07 8.52 0.57
CA SER A 102 -0.10 7.10 0.89
C SER A 102 0.27 6.20 -0.31
N LEU A 103 0.74 4.99 0.00
CA LEU A 103 0.87 3.89 -0.95
C LEU A 103 -0.29 2.93 -0.76
N ARG A 104 -1.00 2.61 -1.82
CA ARG A 104 -2.15 1.71 -1.78
C ARG A 104 -1.79 0.37 -2.40
N VAL A 105 -2.00 -0.71 -1.66
CA VAL A 105 -1.79 -2.09 -2.13
C VAL A 105 -3.14 -2.72 -2.46
N ARG A 106 -3.34 -3.17 -3.70
CA ARG A 106 -4.49 -4.02 -4.06
C ARG A 106 -4.08 -5.49 -4.00
N ALA A 107 -4.73 -6.25 -3.11
CA ALA A 107 -4.40 -7.66 -2.93
C ALA A 107 -5.57 -8.51 -2.44
N LEU A 108 -5.56 -9.79 -2.82
CA LEU A 108 -6.36 -10.87 -2.24
C LEU A 108 -5.50 -11.62 -1.22
N GLY A 109 -5.91 -11.62 0.04
CA GLY A 109 -5.13 -12.19 1.14
C GLY A 109 -5.71 -13.44 1.78
N ASP A 110 -4.92 -14.05 2.66
CA ASP A 110 -5.20 -15.31 3.37
C ASP A 110 -5.52 -15.11 4.86
N GLY A 111 -5.63 -13.87 5.33
CA GLY A 111 -5.84 -13.54 6.74
C GLY A 111 -4.55 -13.30 7.52
N LYS A 112 -3.37 -13.36 6.88
CA LYS A 112 -2.09 -13.02 7.51
C LYS A 112 -1.76 -11.55 7.41
N THR A 113 -0.76 -11.15 8.17
CA THR A 113 -0.15 -9.81 8.07
C THR A 113 1.07 -9.84 7.17
N TYR A 114 1.08 -8.98 6.17
CA TYR A 114 2.19 -8.81 5.25
C TYR A 114 2.89 -7.47 5.51
N VAL A 115 4.09 -7.33 4.98
CA VAL A 115 4.88 -6.11 5.08
C VAL A 115 5.18 -5.60 3.68
N LEU A 116 4.78 -4.37 3.37
CA LEU A 116 5.32 -3.65 2.23
C LEU A 116 6.65 -3.03 2.64
N LYS A 117 7.72 -3.37 1.91
CA LYS A 117 9.04 -2.79 2.04
C LYS A 117 9.34 -1.95 0.80
N VAL A 118 9.84 -0.75 1.04
CA VAL A 118 10.27 0.20 0.02
C VAL A 118 11.75 0.53 0.22
N GLY A 119 12.52 0.44 -0.85
CA GLY A 119 13.96 0.67 -0.86
C GLY A 119 14.34 1.81 -1.79
N THR A 120 15.48 2.44 -1.48
CA THR A 120 16.13 3.46 -2.30
C THR A 120 17.53 2.99 -2.67
N ALA A 121 17.88 3.12 -3.95
CA ALA A 121 19.18 2.71 -4.46
C ALA A 121 20.32 3.40 -3.71
N GLY A 122 21.30 2.61 -3.28
CA GLY A 122 22.50 3.11 -2.58
C GLY A 122 22.31 3.46 -1.10
N GLN A 123 21.10 3.34 -0.55
CA GLN A 123 20.86 3.55 0.89
C GLN A 123 21.04 2.25 1.69
N PRO A 124 21.63 2.31 2.91
CA PRO A 124 21.80 1.14 3.77
C PRO A 124 20.55 0.81 4.60
N TRP A 125 19.46 1.58 4.42
CA TRP A 125 18.17 1.37 5.08
C TRP A 125 17.05 1.22 4.04
N SER A 126 15.88 0.87 4.53
CA SER A 126 14.63 0.78 3.79
C SER A 126 13.51 1.23 4.72
N TYR A 127 12.29 1.36 4.20
CA TYR A 127 11.13 1.62 5.05
C TYR A 127 10.13 0.49 4.93
N ILE A 128 9.41 0.21 6.01
CA ILE A 128 8.41 -0.85 6.05
C ILE A 128 7.10 -0.37 6.67
N GLN A 129 6.00 -0.94 6.19
CA GLN A 129 4.70 -0.84 6.84
C GLN A 129 3.98 -2.19 6.75
N ARG A 130 3.19 -2.51 7.78
CA ARG A 130 2.42 -3.75 7.87
C ARG A 130 0.99 -3.54 7.40
N PHE A 131 0.42 -4.54 6.75
CA PHE A 131 -1.00 -4.59 6.42
C PHE A 131 -1.57 -5.97 6.73
N ALA A 132 -2.65 -6.00 7.52
CA ALA A 132 -3.35 -7.23 7.88
C ALA A 132 -4.41 -7.53 6.83
N THR A 133 -4.33 -8.70 6.22
CA THR A 133 -5.28 -9.11 5.19
C THR A 133 -6.52 -9.78 5.76
N GLU A 134 -7.58 -9.80 4.97
CA GLU A 134 -8.78 -10.59 5.26
C GLU A 134 -8.81 -11.82 4.33
N ALA A 135 -9.06 -12.99 4.92
CA ALA A 135 -8.96 -14.25 4.19
C ALA A 135 -10.02 -14.34 3.08
N GLY A 136 -9.57 -14.54 1.84
CA GLY A 136 -10.43 -14.70 0.67
C GLY A 136 -11.06 -13.41 0.17
N VAL A 137 -10.62 -12.24 0.66
CA VAL A 137 -11.16 -10.93 0.26
C VAL A 137 -10.09 -10.13 -0.49
N GLU A 138 -10.40 -9.75 -1.73
CA GLU A 138 -9.65 -8.75 -2.47
C GLU A 138 -10.04 -7.35 -1.99
N ARG A 139 -9.04 -6.53 -1.64
CA ARG A 139 -9.26 -5.14 -1.24
C ARG A 139 -8.03 -4.28 -1.42
N ASN A 140 -8.25 -2.98 -1.28
CA ASN A 140 -7.19 -1.98 -1.16
C ASN A 140 -6.78 -1.81 0.31
N TYR A 141 -5.47 -1.75 0.54
CA TYR A 141 -4.85 -1.43 1.82
C TYR A 141 -4.07 -0.12 1.67
N ASP A 142 -4.59 0.95 2.26
CA ASP A 142 -3.95 2.27 2.27
C ASP A 142 -2.86 2.33 3.35
N LEU A 143 -1.64 2.64 2.93
CA LEU A 143 -0.45 2.69 3.78
C LEU A 143 0.09 4.13 3.78
N PRO A 144 -0.30 4.97 4.76
CA PRO A 144 0.16 6.35 4.85
C PRO A 144 1.68 6.42 4.88
N VAL A 145 2.26 7.34 4.10
CA VAL A 145 3.73 7.54 4.03
C VAL A 145 4.32 7.84 5.42
N GLY A 146 3.57 8.54 6.27
CA GLY A 146 3.98 8.87 7.64
C GLY A 146 4.10 7.67 8.59
N ASP A 147 3.46 6.54 8.27
CA ASP A 147 3.43 5.34 9.12
C ASP A 147 4.51 4.30 8.74
N PHE A 148 5.30 4.59 7.70
CA PHE A 148 6.45 3.77 7.32
C PHE A 148 7.60 3.94 8.30
N THR A 149 8.11 2.83 8.85
CA THR A 149 9.23 2.84 9.80
C THR A 149 10.55 2.50 9.11
N PRO A 150 11.65 3.23 9.39
CA PRO A 150 12.95 2.92 8.82
C PRO A 150 13.58 1.67 9.46
N VAL A 151 14.16 0.82 8.61
CA VAL A 151 14.82 -0.42 9.00
C VAL A 151 16.12 -0.64 8.23
N GLY A 152 17.06 -1.33 8.86
CA GLY A 152 18.32 -1.75 8.25
C GLY A 152 18.16 -2.96 7.34
N MET A 153 19.30 -3.46 6.86
CA MET A 153 19.36 -4.62 5.95
C MET A 153 18.72 -5.89 6.54
N ARG A 154 18.72 -6.05 7.87
CA ARG A 154 18.13 -7.20 8.57
C ARG A 154 16.72 -6.93 9.10
N LEU A 155 16.09 -5.84 8.67
CA LEU A 155 14.78 -5.38 9.14
C LEU A 155 14.76 -4.97 10.63
N ASP A 156 15.92 -4.77 11.23
CA ASP A 156 16.10 -4.13 12.54
C ASP A 156 15.92 -2.61 12.44
N PRO A 157 15.49 -1.91 13.51
CA PRO A 157 15.32 -0.45 13.48
C PRO A 157 16.58 0.27 13.00
N ALA A 158 16.43 1.25 12.10
CA ALA A 158 17.53 2.08 11.59
C ALA A 158 17.45 3.51 12.18
N PRO A 159 18.06 3.78 13.35
CA PRO A 159 17.96 5.07 14.03
C PRO A 159 18.65 6.23 13.29
N ASP A 160 19.60 5.92 12.41
CA ASP A 160 20.35 6.91 11.62
C ASP A 160 19.66 7.29 10.30
N ALA A 161 18.56 6.62 9.94
CA ALA A 161 17.77 6.94 8.76
C ALA A 161 16.81 8.11 9.05
N PRO A 162 16.42 8.90 8.03
CA PRO A 162 15.31 9.84 8.18
C PRO A 162 14.06 9.13 8.73
N PRO A 163 13.29 9.75 9.65
CA PRO A 163 12.14 9.10 10.28
C PRO A 163 10.96 8.88 9.33
N THR A 164 10.89 9.64 8.24
CA THR A 164 9.83 9.58 7.23
C THR A 164 10.45 9.29 5.87
N MET A 165 9.86 8.34 5.14
CA MET A 165 10.25 8.02 3.77
C MET A 165 9.92 9.22 2.85
N ASP A 166 10.82 9.53 1.92
CA ASP A 166 10.52 10.36 0.75
C ASP A 166 10.06 9.45 -0.42
N PRO A 167 8.79 9.49 -0.84
CA PRO A 167 8.28 8.67 -1.94
C PRO A 167 9.03 8.89 -3.26
N SER A 168 9.60 10.09 -3.48
CA SER A 168 10.31 10.42 -4.72
C SER A 168 11.61 9.62 -4.91
N LEU A 169 12.10 9.01 -3.84
CA LEU A 169 13.35 8.25 -3.81
C LEU A 169 13.13 6.73 -3.90
N ILE A 170 11.89 6.25 -4.03
CA ILE A 170 11.63 4.82 -4.12
C ILE A 170 12.24 4.27 -5.41
N SER A 171 13.02 3.20 -5.30
CA SER A 171 13.58 2.47 -6.44
C SER A 171 13.31 0.98 -6.40
N GLN A 172 12.68 0.45 -5.35
CA GLN A 172 12.30 -0.95 -5.26
C GLN A 172 11.15 -1.13 -4.28
N MET A 173 10.21 -2.01 -4.62
CA MET A 173 9.15 -2.48 -3.74
C MET A 173 9.24 -3.99 -3.55
N ALA A 174 8.88 -4.45 -2.35
CA ALA A 174 8.87 -5.86 -2.00
C ALA A 174 7.79 -6.14 -0.97
N VAL A 175 7.22 -7.34 -1.02
CA VAL A 175 6.29 -7.84 0.00
C VAL A 175 6.95 -8.95 0.80
N TYR A 176 6.81 -8.90 2.12
CA TYR A 176 7.32 -9.91 3.03
C TYR A 176 6.18 -10.53 3.84
N ILE A 177 6.36 -11.79 4.20
CA ILE A 177 5.70 -12.41 5.35
C ILE A 177 6.76 -12.59 6.44
N LEU A 178 6.53 -12.03 7.62
CA LEU A 178 7.46 -11.97 8.75
C LEU A 178 6.78 -12.43 10.06
N ASP A 179 7.40 -12.10 11.19
CA ASP A 179 6.82 -12.11 12.53
C ASP A 179 6.35 -13.50 12.99
N LYS A 180 7.07 -14.54 12.54
CA LYS A 180 6.88 -15.95 12.94
C LYS A 180 5.48 -16.49 12.67
N GLN A 181 4.84 -16.03 11.60
CA GLN A 181 3.55 -16.53 11.12
C GLN A 181 3.68 -17.92 10.48
N GLN A 182 4.03 -18.92 11.29
CA GLN A 182 4.29 -20.31 10.88
C GLN A 182 3.11 -20.93 10.11
N GLY A 183 3.42 -21.79 9.14
CA GLY A 183 2.44 -22.53 8.34
C GLY A 183 2.27 -22.01 6.91
N PRO A 184 1.27 -22.52 6.18
CA PRO A 184 1.05 -22.15 4.79
C PRO A 184 0.62 -20.68 4.70
N PHE A 185 1.02 -19.99 3.64
CA PHE A 185 0.60 -18.63 3.31
C PHE A 185 0.35 -18.46 1.81
N GLU A 186 -0.51 -17.51 1.48
CA GLU A 186 -0.77 -17.09 0.11
C GLU A 186 -1.27 -15.63 0.05
N LEU A 187 -0.63 -14.83 -0.80
CA LEU A 187 -1.09 -13.48 -1.14
C LEU A 187 -1.09 -13.35 -2.66
N THR A 188 -2.19 -12.90 -3.24
CA THR A 188 -2.18 -12.40 -4.62
C THR A 188 -2.03 -10.88 -4.58
N LEU A 189 -0.86 -10.38 -4.96
CA LEU A 189 -0.58 -8.95 -5.12
C LEU A 189 -0.93 -8.54 -6.56
N ILE A 190 -1.85 -7.60 -6.71
CA ILE A 190 -2.36 -7.20 -8.04
C ILE A 190 -1.73 -5.89 -8.49
N GLU A 191 -1.69 -4.89 -7.61
CA GLU A 191 -1.28 -3.54 -7.97
C GLU A 191 -0.76 -2.79 -6.73
N ILE A 192 0.18 -1.86 -6.96
CA ILE A 192 0.55 -0.83 -5.98
C ILE A 192 0.42 0.53 -6.64
N THR A 193 -0.36 1.43 -6.04
CA THR A 193 -0.56 2.81 -6.51
C THR A 193 -0.09 3.83 -5.48
N ALA A 194 0.17 5.05 -5.95
CA ALA A 194 0.38 6.24 -5.13
C ALA A 194 -0.92 7.03 -5.04
N THR A 195 -1.20 7.57 -3.85
CA THR A 195 -2.34 8.47 -3.58
C THR A 195 -1.82 9.80 -3.05
N MET A 196 -2.47 10.91 -3.42
CA MET A 196 -2.03 12.29 -3.17
C MET A 196 -2.73 12.92 -1.96
#